data_AF-A0A836QF60-F1
#
_entry.id   AF-A0A836QF60-F1
#
_cell.length_a   1.000
_cell.length_b   1.000
_cell.length_c   1.000
_cell.angle_alpha   90.00
_cell.angle_beta   90.00
_cell.angle_gamma   90.00
#
_symmetry.space_group_name_H-M   'P 1'
#
loop_
_entity.id
_entity.type
_entity.pdbx_description
1 polymer ?
#
loop_
_entity_poly.entity_id
_entity_poly.type
_entity_poly.pdbx_seq_one_letter_code
_entity_poly.pdbx_strand_id
1 'polypeptide(L)' 'MSTKKILQHVDKNMTLLIKDLCVLIRQPSVSAKNQGIKKCASLVKDILKKSGINAEILSMKDYP' A
#
# COMPACT_ATOMS: atom_id res chain seq x y z
N MET A 1 -17.76 -6.07 -17.41
CA MET A 1 -16.76 -7.08 -17.00
C MET A 1 -17.46 -8.24 -16.30
N SER A 2 -17.01 -9.48 -16.49
CA SER A 2 -17.55 -10.62 -15.74
C SER A 2 -16.86 -10.73 -14.38
N THR A 3 -17.63 -10.80 -13.30
CA THR A 3 -17.13 -10.96 -11.91
C THR A 3 -16.21 -12.16 -11.76
N LYS A 4 -16.48 -13.26 -12.47
CA LYS A 4 -15.65 -14.47 -12.50
C LYS A 4 -14.20 -14.17 -12.91
N LYS A 5 -14.00 -13.32 -13.92
CA LYS A 5 -12.66 -12.95 -14.40
C LYS A 5 -11.90 -12.12 -13.36
N ILE A 6 -12.60 -11.28 -12.60
CA ILE A 6 -12.02 -10.46 -11.53
C ILE A 6 -11.54 -11.37 -10.39
N LEU A 7 -12.39 -12.30 -9.93
CA LEU A 7 -12.04 -13.23 -8.86
C LEU A 7 -10.85 -14.12 -9.25
N GLN A 8 -10.85 -14.67 -10.47
CA GLN A 8 -9.71 -15.46 -10.99
C GLN A 8 -8.41 -14.66 -11.05
N HIS A 9 -8.48 -13.35 -11.36
CA HIS A 9 -7.32 -12.49 -11.33
C HIS A 9 -6.78 -12.31 -9.90
N VAL A 10 -7.66 -12.15 -8.91
CA VAL A 10 -7.25 -12.08 -7.49
C VAL A 10 -6.59 -13.39 -7.06
N ASP A 11 -7.23 -14.54 -7.32
CA ASP A 11 -6.70 -15.85 -6.95
C ASP A 11 -5.32 -16.10 -7.56
N LYS A 12 -5.15 -15.79 -8.85
CA LYS A 12 -3.87 -15.94 -9.56
C LYS A 12 -2.75 -15.08 -8.95
N ASN A 13 -3.07 -13.93 -8.37
CA ASN A 13 -2.11 -12.99 -7.82
C ASN A 13 -1.99 -13.05 -6.30
N MET A 14 -2.69 -13.97 -5.63
CA MET A 14 -2.75 -14.08 -4.17
C MET A 14 -1.36 -14.03 -3.50
N THR A 15 -0.37 -14.76 -4.03
CA THR A 15 0.99 -14.76 -3.48
C THR A 15 1.64 -13.38 -3.47
N LEU A 16 1.46 -12.60 -4.54
CA LEU A 16 2.00 -11.23 -4.64
C LEU A 16 1.25 -10.28 -3.69
N LEU A 17 -0.08 -10.39 -3.64
CA LEU A 17 -0.92 -9.59 -2.75
C LEU A 17 -0.55 -9.82 -1.27
N ILE A 18 -0.37 -11.07 -0.87
CA ILE A 18 0.08 -11.43 0.48
C ILE A 18 1.50 -10.94 0.76
N LYS A 19 2.40 -11.00 -0.24
CA LYS A 19 3.76 -10.47 -0.09
C LYS A 19 3.75 -8.96 0.15
N ASP A 20 2.98 -8.19 -0.61
CA ASP A 20 2.85 -6.75 -0.43
C ASP A 20 2.22 -6.42 0.94
N LEU A 21 1.20 -7.18 1.37
CA LEU A 21 0.63 -7.07 2.71
C LEU A 21 1.67 -7.32 3.81
N CYS A 22 2.48 -8.37 3.70
CA CYS A 22 3.54 -8.64 4.68
C CYS A 22 4.59 -7.51 4.72
N VAL A 23 4.92 -6.91 3.57
CA VAL A 23 5.82 -5.75 3.50
C VAL A 23 5.23 -4.55 4.24
N LEU A 24 3.93 -4.27 4.04
CA LEU A 24 3.23 -3.18 4.73
C LEU A 24 3.18 -3.40 6.25
N ILE A 25 2.82 -4.61 6.70
CA ILE A 25 2.73 -4.94 8.15
C ILE A 25 4.09 -4.80 8.85
N ARG A 26 5.19 -5.12 8.16
CA ARG A 26 6.54 -5.04 8.72
C ARG A 26 7.06 -3.62 8.87
N GLN A 27 6.48 -2.63 8.18
CA GLN A 27 6.86 -1.23 8.30
C GLN A 27 6.22 -0.62 9.57
N PRO A 28 7.00 -0.23 10.60
CA PRO A 28 6.42 0.42 11.77
C PRO A 28 5.81 1.77 11.37
N SER A 29 4.53 1.97 11.67
CA SER A 29 3.78 3.19 11.33
C SER A 29 2.74 3.53 12.41
N VAL A 30 3.21 3.90 13.61
CA VAL A 30 2.33 4.15 14.78
C VAL A 30 2.06 5.65 14.92
N SER A 31 0.83 6.07 14.58
CA SER A 31 0.44 7.48 14.55
C SER A 31 0.55 8.17 15.91
N ALA A 32 0.12 7.52 16.99
CA ALA A 32 0.19 8.06 18.35
C ALA A 32 1.63 8.32 18.83
N LYS A 33 2.64 7.67 18.21
CA LYS A 33 4.06 7.86 18.51
C LYS A 33 4.79 8.68 17.43
N ASN A 34 4.06 9.19 16.44
CA ASN A 34 4.61 9.80 15.24
C ASN A 34 5.73 8.95 14.58
N GLN A 35 5.59 7.63 14.65
CA GLN A 35 6.65 6.71 14.25
C GLN A 35 6.38 6.23 12.83
N GLY A 36 7.29 6.53 11.90
CA GLY A 36 7.36 5.85 10.60
C GLY A 36 6.22 6.13 9.62
N ILE A 37 5.35 7.10 9.88
CA ILE A 37 4.21 7.46 9.01
C ILE A 37 4.68 7.91 7.62
N LYS A 38 5.68 8.79 7.52
CA LYS A 38 6.24 9.24 6.23
C LYS A 38 6.86 8.10 5.42
N LYS A 39 7.54 7.16 6.10
CA LYS A 39 8.12 5.97 5.47
C LYS A 39 7.02 5.05 4.94
N CYS A 40 5.96 4.84 5.73
CA CYS A 40 4.79 4.06 5.32
C CYS A 40 4.06 4.69 4.13
N ALA A 41 3.85 6.02 4.12
CA ALA A 41 3.26 6.73 2.98
C ALA A 41 4.08 6.56 1.69
N SER A 42 5.41 6.60 1.80
CA SER A 42 6.32 6.33 0.67
C SER A 42 6.21 4.90 0.17
N LEU A 43 6.18 3.92 1.09
CA LEU A 43 6.02 2.51 0.76
C LEU A 43 4.69 2.23 0.05
N VAL A 44 3.58 2.80 0.53
CA VAL A 44 2.27 2.67 -0.10
C VAL A 44 2.28 3.29 -1.50
N LYS A 45 2.87 4.48 -1.67
CA LYS A 45 3.02 5.13 -2.98
C LYS A 45 3.77 4.24 -3.97
N ASP A 46 4.84 3.56 -3.54
CA ASP A 46 5.62 2.68 -4.40
C ASP A 46 4.84 1.42 -4.79
N ILE A 47 4.03 0.84 -3.88
CA ILE A 47 3.14 -0.29 -4.20
C ILE A 47 2.08 0.14 -5.22
N LEU A 48 1.44 1.29 -5.03
CA LEU A 48 0.46 1.84 -5.96
C LEU A 48 1.06 2.06 -7.36
N LYS A 49 2.27 2.64 -7.43
CA LYS A 49 2.99 2.84 -8.70
C LYS A 49 3.30 1.52 -9.40
N LYS A 50 3.71 0.48 -8.66
CA LYS A 50 3.94 -0.87 -9.23
C LYS A 50 2.65 -1.48 -9.80
N SER A 51 1.49 -1.12 -9.25
CA SER A 51 0.18 -1.51 -9.78
C SER A 51 -0.31 -0.63 -10.94
N GLY A 52 0.51 0.32 -11.43
CA GLY A 52 0.14 1.23 -12.51
C GLY A 52 -0.71 2.42 -12.08
N ILE A 53 -0.80 2.68 -10.77
CA ILE A 53 -1.57 3.80 -10.22
C ILE A 53 -0.63 4.99 -9.99
N ASN A 54 -0.97 6.14 -10.57
CA ASN A 54 -0.27 7.38 -10.26
C ASN A 54 -0.68 7.85 -8.85
N ALA A 55 0.31 8.06 -7.97
CA ALA A 55 0.08 8.39 -6.58
C ALA A 55 1.04 9.49 -6.09
N GLU A 56 0.50 10.39 -5.27
CA GLU A 56 1.21 11.53 -4.68
C GLU A 56 1.08 11.50 -3.15
N ILE A 57 2.08 12.05 -2.46
CA ILE A 57 2.04 12.23 -1.01
C ILE A 57 1.74 13.71 -0.77
N LEU A 58 0.64 13.96 -0.06
CA LEU A 58 0.26 15.30 0.37
C LEU A 58 0.70 15.49 1.82
N SER A 59 1.40 16.58 2.10
CA SER A 59 1.81 16.97 3.45
C SER A 59 0.93 18.12 3.94
N MET A 60 0.38 17.98 5.15
CA MET A 60 -0.30 19.07 5.86
C MET A 60 0.65 19.75 6.84
N LYS A 61 0.49 21.06 7.03
CA LYS A 61 1.34 21.87 7.92
C LYS A 61 1.28 21.38 9.38
N ASP A 62 0.15 20.81 9.79
CA ASP A 62 -0.12 20.47 11.20
C ASP A 62 -0.12 18.95 11.47
N TYR A 63 0.29 18.13 10.50
CA TYR A 63 0.44 16.69 10.69
C TYR A 63 1.91 16.31 10.59
N PRO A 64 2.50 15.70 11.63
CA PRO A 64 3.94 15.48 11.68
C PRO A 64 4.49 14.48 10.65
#